data_AF-A0A4R1YNX4-F1
#
_entry.id   AF-A0A4R1YNX4-F1
#
_cell.length_a   1.000
_cell.length_b   1.000
_cell.length_c   1.000
_cell.angle_alpha   90.00
_cell.angle_beta   90.00
_cell.angle_gamma   90.00
#
_symmetry.space_group_name_H-M   'P 1'
#
loop_
_entity.id
_entity.type
_entity.pdbx_description
1 polymer ?
#
loop_
_entity_poly.entity_id
_entity_poly.type
_entity_poly.pdbx_seq_one_letter_code
_entity_poly.pdbx_strand_id
1 'polypeptide(L)'
;MKRVFAAFLCAGLFASAPFGVARAELVLAMFERAGCIYCRMWDDQIAPIWPRTAEGAIAPLRRLDLDRRLPDDIRLASRPVFTPTFVLLRDGVEVARLEGYPGEDFFWGLIGEILRKQPEWAENDEKGGVEG
;
A
#
# COMPACT_ATOMS: atom_id res chain seq x y z
N MET A 1 47.80 23.10 50.98
CA MET A 1 47.80 23.54 49.57
C MET A 1 47.11 22.48 48.71
N LYS A 2 46.14 22.90 47.86
CA LYS A 2 45.57 22.21 46.67
C LYS A 2 44.61 21.01 46.93
N ARG A 3 43.29 21.21 46.83
CA ARG A 3 42.36 21.05 45.65
C ARG A 3 42.04 19.57 45.37
N VAL A 4 40.88 19.05 45.83
CA VAL A 4 39.55 18.96 45.14
C VAL A 4 39.58 18.14 43.85
N PHE A 5 38.64 17.20 43.70
CA PHE A 5 37.81 16.86 42.51
C PHE A 5 37.40 15.38 42.61
N ALA A 6 36.26 15.10 43.24
CA ALA A 6 34.93 15.03 42.62
C ALA A 6 34.73 13.70 41.88
N ALA A 7 33.84 12.89 42.45
CA ALA A 7 33.35 11.64 41.90
C ALA A 7 32.76 11.86 40.51
N PHE A 8 33.33 11.21 39.50
CA PHE A 8 32.70 11.07 38.19
C PHE A 8 31.72 9.89 38.26
N LEU A 9 30.50 10.21 38.71
CA LEU A 9 29.32 9.37 38.48
C LEU A 9 28.97 9.51 36.99
N CYS A 10 29.50 8.62 36.14
CA CYS A 10 29.04 8.50 34.76
C CYS A 10 27.65 7.84 34.76
N ALA A 11 26.62 8.61 35.10
CA ALA A 11 25.24 8.28 34.79
C ALA A 11 25.07 8.35 33.27
N GLY A 12 25.23 7.22 32.60
CA GLY A 12 24.98 7.08 31.18
C GLY A 12 23.52 7.43 30.88
N LEU A 13 23.29 8.60 30.29
CA LEU A 13 22.03 8.96 29.66
C LEU A 13 21.81 7.99 28.49
N PHE A 14 21.07 6.92 28.73
CA PHE A 14 20.50 6.10 27.65
C PHE A 14 19.45 6.97 26.95
N ALA A 15 19.87 7.70 25.93
CA ALA A 15 18.97 8.40 25.03
C ALA A 15 18.19 7.34 24.25
N SER A 16 17.02 6.96 24.75
CA SER A 16 16.05 6.15 24.03
C SER A 16 15.55 6.96 22.84
N ALA A 17 16.20 6.79 21.69
CA ALA A 17 15.66 7.28 20.43
C ALA A 17 14.30 6.62 20.20
N PRO A 18 13.25 7.38 19.82
CA PRO A 18 11.99 6.78 19.45
C PRO A 18 12.23 5.93 18.19
N PHE A 19 12.18 4.61 18.34
CA PHE A 19 12.06 3.72 17.21
C PHE A 19 10.67 3.94 16.61
N GLY A 20 10.61 4.82 15.60
CA GLY A 20 9.43 4.88 14.74
C GLY A 20 9.29 3.51 14.06
N VAL A 21 8.16 2.84 14.27
CA VAL A 21 7.82 1.64 13.50
C VAL A 21 7.68 2.09 12.05
N ALA A 22 8.60 1.67 11.18
CA ALA A 22 8.46 1.90 9.75
C ALA A 22 7.20 1.17 9.28
N ARG A 23 6.23 1.93 8.76
CA ARG A 23 5.02 1.36 8.15
C ARG A 23 5.37 0.89 6.76
N ALA A 24 4.91 -0.30 6.38
CA ALA A 24 5.05 -0.76 5.01
C ALA A 24 4.23 0.13 4.07
N GLU A 25 4.74 0.36 2.87
CA GLU A 25 4.03 1.08 1.83
C GLU A 25 3.10 0.13 1.09
N LEU A 26 1.80 0.43 1.09
CA LEU A 26 0.83 -0.27 0.24
C LEU A 26 0.69 0.46 -1.10
N VAL A 27 0.63 -0.31 -2.19
CA VAL A 27 0.40 0.20 -3.54
C VAL A 27 -0.58 -0.70 -4.26
N LEU A 28 -1.60 -0.13 -4.89
CA LEU A 28 -2.47 -0.87 -5.79
C LEU A 28 -1.89 -0.83 -7.20
N ALA A 29 -1.19 -1.89 -7.60
CA ALA A 29 -0.63 -2.01 -8.94
C ALA A 29 -1.69 -2.53 -9.93
N MET A 30 -2.16 -1.67 -10.84
CA MET A 30 -3.05 -2.06 -11.93
C MET A 30 -2.22 -2.46 -13.15
N PHE A 31 -2.25 -3.74 -13.48
CA PHE A 31 -1.72 -4.28 -14.73
C PHE A 31 -2.74 -4.12 -15.84
N GLU A 32 -2.37 -3.38 -16.87
CA GLU A 32 -3.18 -3.05 -18.03
C GLU A 32 -2.47 -3.39 -19.33
N ARG A 33 -3.19 -3.33 -20.45
CA ARG A 33 -2.62 -3.49 -21.79
C ARG A 33 -3.39 -2.68 -22.81
N ALA A 34 -2.75 -2.36 -23.93
CA ALA A 34 -3.41 -1.69 -25.05
C ALA A 34 -4.64 -2.47 -25.53
N GLY A 35 -5.75 -1.76 -25.76
CA GLY A 35 -7.01 -2.36 -26.24
C GLY A 35 -7.89 -2.99 -25.16
N CYS A 36 -7.49 -2.95 -23.88
CA CYS A 36 -8.28 -3.49 -22.77
C CYS A 36 -9.55 -2.64 -22.52
N ILE A 37 -10.72 -3.14 -22.93
CA ILE A 37 -12.01 -2.46 -22.72
C ILE A 37 -12.33 -2.33 -21.23
N TYR A 38 -12.12 -3.39 -20.44
CA TYR A 38 -12.39 -3.38 -19.00
C TYR A 38 -11.45 -2.46 -18.20
N CYS A 39 -10.22 -2.25 -18.68
CA CYS A 39 -9.31 -1.27 -18.10
C CYS A 39 -9.87 0.14 -18.27
N ARG A 40 -10.32 0.47 -19.49
CA ARG A 40 -11.00 1.76 -19.76
C ARG A 40 -12.27 1.94 -18.94
N MET A 41 -13.07 0.89 -18.78
CA MET A 41 -14.26 0.95 -17.92
C MET A 41 -13.88 1.30 -16.47
N TRP A 42 -12.84 0.67 -15.91
CA TRP A 42 -12.34 1.02 -14.58
C TRP A 42 -11.79 2.45 -14.54
N ASP A 43 -11.12 2.90 -15.61
CA ASP A 43 -10.57 4.25 -15.73
C ASP A 43 -11.64 5.34 -15.76
N ASP A 44 -12.78 5.07 -16.37
CA ASP A 44 -13.89 6.02 -16.45
C ASP A 44 -14.68 6.08 -15.13
N GLN A 45 -14.80 4.94 -14.44
CA GLN A 45 -15.67 4.77 -13.28
C GLN A 45 -14.94 5.00 -11.95
N ILE A 46 -13.79 4.37 -11.78
CA ILE A 46 -13.11 4.26 -10.48
C ILE A 46 -11.87 5.15 -10.40
N ALA A 47 -11.01 5.14 -11.42
CA ALA A 47 -9.73 5.87 -11.38
C ALA A 47 -9.85 7.34 -10.96
N PRO A 48 -10.87 8.12 -11.39
CA PRO A 48 -10.99 9.51 -11.01
C PRO A 48 -11.40 9.64 -9.54
N ILE A 49 -12.08 8.65 -8.97
CA ILE A 49 -12.59 8.63 -7.59
C ILE A 49 -11.51 8.13 -6.62
N TRP A 50 -10.76 7.10 -7.01
CA TRP A 50 -9.76 6.40 -6.20
C TRP A 50 -8.89 7.31 -5.30
N PRO A 51 -8.19 8.35 -5.81
CA PRO A 51 -7.31 9.19 -4.97
C PRO A 51 -8.06 10.04 -3.93
N ARG A 52 -9.40 10.06 -3.96
CA ARG A 52 -10.25 10.77 -2.99
C ARG A 52 -10.86 9.85 -1.93
N THR A 53 -10.61 8.55 -1.99
CA THR A 53 -11.16 7.58 -1.02
C THR A 53 -10.13 7.21 0.03
N ALA A 54 -10.59 6.58 1.12
CA ALA A 54 -9.68 6.04 2.14
C ALA A 54 -8.81 4.91 1.55
N GLU A 55 -9.40 4.05 0.71
CA GLU A 55 -8.70 2.97 0.01
C GLU A 55 -7.56 3.52 -0.86
N GLY A 56 -7.82 4.55 -1.66
CA GLY A 56 -6.79 5.13 -2.52
C GLY A 56 -5.75 5.98 -1.80
N ALA A 57 -6.09 6.53 -0.63
CA ALA A 57 -5.10 7.16 0.25
C ALA A 57 -4.15 6.12 0.88
N ILE A 58 -4.66 4.93 1.19
CA ILE A 58 -3.89 3.84 1.80
C ILE A 58 -3.08 3.07 0.76
N ALA A 59 -3.67 2.77 -0.38
CA ALA A 59 -3.04 2.06 -1.49
C ALA A 59 -3.10 2.92 -2.76
N PRO A 60 -2.18 3.91 -2.91
CA PRO A 60 -2.05 4.69 -4.11
C PRO A 60 -1.95 3.81 -5.36
N LEU A 61 -2.59 4.25 -6.44
CA LEU A 61 -2.61 3.52 -7.71
C LEU A 61 -1.26 3.65 -8.43
N ARG A 62 -0.70 2.53 -8.87
CA ARG A 62 0.43 2.47 -9.81
C ARG A 62 0.03 1.68 -11.05
N ARG A 63 0.16 2.27 -12.23
CA ARG A 63 -0.13 1.59 -13.50
C ARG A 63 1.09 0.89 -14.06
N LEU A 64 0.89 -0.33 -14.56
CA LEU A 64 1.92 -1.18 -15.14
C LEU A 64 1.40 -1.81 -16.44
N ASP A 65 2.21 -1.77 -17.49
CA ASP A 65 1.90 -2.46 -18.74
C ASP A 65 2.29 -3.94 -18.63
N LEU A 66 1.29 -4.83 -18.76
CA LEU A 66 1.44 -6.28 -18.64
C LEU A 66 2.40 -6.87 -19.69
N ASP A 67 2.51 -6.21 -20.85
CA ASP A 67 3.36 -6.65 -21.96
C ASP A 67 4.82 -6.19 -21.79
N ARG A 68 5.13 -5.38 -20.77
CA ARG A 68 6.49 -4.88 -20.48
C ARG A 68 7.20 -5.72 -19.42
N ARG A 69 8.51 -5.49 -19.29
CA ARG A 69 9.32 -6.07 -18.21
C ARG A 69 8.80 -5.55 -16.87
N LEU A 70 8.63 -6.46 -15.91
CA LEU A 70 8.27 -6.12 -14.54
C LEU A 70 9.38 -5.23 -13.92
N PRO A 71 9.04 -4.10 -13.30
CA PRO A 71 10.00 -3.29 -12.55
C PRO A 71 10.76 -4.11 -11.50
N ASP A 72 12.05 -3.81 -11.31
CA ASP A 72 12.93 -4.60 -10.43
C ASP A 72 12.55 -4.44 -8.93
N ASP A 73 11.75 -3.44 -8.59
CA ASP A 73 11.21 -3.19 -7.25
C ASP A 73 9.94 -4.01 -6.92
N ILE A 74 9.43 -4.80 -7.87
CA ILE A 74 8.20 -5.57 -7.70
C ILE A 74 8.46 -7.07 -7.70
N ARG A 75 7.93 -7.78 -6.71
CA ARG A 75 7.97 -9.25 -6.60
C ARG A 75 6.56 -9.81 -6.57
N LEU A 76 6.19 -10.48 -7.65
CA LEU A 76 4.87 -11.11 -7.80
C LEU A 76 4.94 -12.60 -7.46
N ALA A 77 3.84 -13.14 -6.94
CA ALA A 77 3.70 -14.58 -6.73
C ALA A 77 3.64 -15.34 -8.08
N SER A 78 3.03 -14.72 -9.08
CA SER A 78 3.00 -15.20 -10.47
C SER A 78 2.76 -14.02 -11.42
N ARG A 79 3.16 -14.17 -12.69
CA ARG A 79 2.91 -13.14 -13.71
C ARG A 79 1.40 -13.02 -13.99
N PRO A 80 0.80 -11.82 -13.95
CA PRO A 80 -0.57 -11.61 -14.38
C PRO A 80 -0.75 -12.00 -15.84
N VAL A 81 -1.89 -12.62 -16.16
CA VAL A 81 -2.26 -13.04 -17.53
C VAL A 81 -3.56 -12.42 -18.02
N PHE A 82 -4.30 -11.73 -17.15
CA PHE A 82 -5.54 -11.02 -17.45
C PHE A 82 -5.39 -9.51 -17.24
N THR A 83 -6.23 -8.72 -17.91
CA THR A 83 -6.30 -7.26 -17.74
C THR A 83 -7.75 -6.79 -17.62
N PRO A 84 -8.07 -5.88 -16.68
CA PRO A 84 -7.16 -5.37 -15.65
C PRO A 84 -6.87 -6.44 -14.59
N THR A 85 -5.66 -6.46 -14.05
CA THR A 85 -5.35 -7.19 -12.80
C THR A 85 -4.85 -6.18 -11.78
N PHE A 86 -5.48 -6.14 -10.62
CA PHE A 86 -5.10 -5.26 -9.52
C PHE A 86 -4.32 -6.08 -8.49
N VAL A 87 -3.05 -5.79 -8.34
CA VAL A 87 -2.17 -6.45 -7.35
C VAL A 87 -1.94 -5.48 -6.21
N LEU A 88 -2.29 -5.89 -4.99
CA LEU A 88 -1.89 -5.15 -3.81
C LEU A 88 -0.45 -5.53 -3.46
N LEU A 89 0.44 -4.54 -3.47
CA LEU A 89 1.83 -4.66 -3.07
C LEU A 89 1.99 -4.10 -1.66
N ARG A 90 2.81 -4.76 -0.85
CA ARG A 90 3.35 -4.29 0.43
C ARG A 90 4.87 -4.27 0.31
N ASP A 91 5.47 -3.09 0.36
CA ASP A 91 6.91 -2.89 0.14
C ASP A 91 7.40 -3.58 -1.15
N GLY A 92 6.61 -3.45 -2.23
CA GLY A 92 6.90 -4.04 -3.54
C GLY A 92 6.62 -5.55 -3.65
N VAL A 93 6.19 -6.22 -2.58
CA VAL A 93 5.85 -7.65 -2.59
C VAL A 93 4.34 -7.84 -2.71
N GLU A 94 3.90 -8.66 -3.66
CA GLU A 94 2.50 -9.03 -3.78
C GLU A 94 1.96 -9.73 -2.52
N VAL A 95 0.87 -9.20 -1.97
CA VAL A 95 0.15 -9.79 -0.82
C VAL A 95 -1.27 -10.24 -1.17
N ALA A 96 -1.85 -9.69 -2.23
CA ALA A 96 -3.16 -10.09 -2.75
C ALA A 96 -3.32 -9.62 -4.20
N ARG A 97 -4.31 -10.20 -4.91
CA ARG A 97 -4.72 -9.71 -6.23
C ARG A 97 -6.23 -9.84 -6.46
N LEU A 98 -6.72 -9.02 -7.37
CA LEU A 98 -8.06 -9.07 -7.96
C LEU A 98 -7.91 -9.10 -9.48
N GLU A 99 -8.47 -10.11 -10.13
CA GLU A 99 -8.37 -10.28 -11.59
C GLU A 99 -9.71 -9.92 -12.25
N GLY A 100 -9.66 -9.00 -13.21
CA GLY A 100 -10.82 -8.51 -13.94
C GLY A 100 -11.53 -7.34 -13.28
N TYR A 101 -12.49 -6.78 -14.01
CA TYR A 101 -13.36 -5.70 -13.55
C TYR A 101 -14.79 -5.89 -14.08
N PRO A 102 -15.67 -6.59 -13.33
CA PRO A 102 -17.05 -6.82 -13.75
C PRO A 102 -17.97 -5.61 -13.50
N GLY A 103 -17.56 -4.66 -12.63
CA GLY A 103 -18.31 -3.45 -12.31
C GLY A 103 -17.91 -2.84 -10.96
N GLU A 104 -18.43 -1.65 -10.66
CA GLU A 104 -18.05 -0.84 -9.50
C GLU A 104 -18.31 -1.56 -8.16
N ASP A 105 -19.52 -2.07 -7.95
CA ASP A 105 -19.93 -2.71 -6.69
C ASP A 105 -19.02 -3.91 -6.34
N PHE A 106 -18.67 -4.71 -7.34
CA PHE A 106 -17.76 -5.84 -7.18
C PHE A 106 -16.35 -5.37 -6.83
N PHE A 107 -15.87 -4.32 -7.49
CA PHE A 107 -14.54 -3.79 -7.22
C PHE A 107 -14.45 -3.27 -5.79
N TRP A 108 -15.37 -2.40 -5.37
CA TRP A 108 -15.39 -1.84 -4.01
C TRP A 108 -15.51 -2.91 -2.94
N GLY A 109 -16.43 -3.87 -3.11
CA GLY A 109 -16.59 -4.98 -2.17
C GLY A 109 -15.31 -5.81 -2.00
N LEU A 110 -14.70 -6.21 -3.12
CA LEU A 110 -13.53 -7.11 -3.09
C LEU A 110 -12.24 -6.40 -2.67
N ILE A 111 -12.00 -5.18 -3.16
CA ILE A 111 -10.79 -4.44 -2.80
C ILE A 111 -10.83 -4.00 -1.34
N GLY A 112 -12.00 -3.61 -0.83
CA GLY A 112 -12.20 -3.30 0.59
C GLY A 112 -11.91 -4.50 1.48
N GLU A 113 -12.37 -5.71 1.11
CA GLU A 113 -12.02 -6.95 1.83
C GLU A 113 -10.52 -7.24 1.84
N ILE A 114 -9.83 -7.00 0.72
CA ILE A 114 -8.38 -7.18 0.61
C ILE A 114 -7.64 -6.19 1.51
N LEU A 115 -8.05 -4.93 1.52
CA LEU A 115 -7.42 -3.87 2.30
C LEU A 115 -7.67 -4.03 3.80
N ARG A 116 -8.88 -4.39 4.22
CA ARG A 116 -9.23 -4.63 5.64
C ARG A 116 -8.39 -5.71 6.32
N LYS A 117 -7.81 -6.63 5.54
CA LYS A 117 -6.91 -7.67 6.05
C LYS A 117 -5.47 -7.18 6.25
N GLN A 118 -5.16 -5.95 5.84
CA GLN A 118 -3.84 -5.36 5.99
C GLN A 118 -3.75 -4.58 7.30
N PRO A 119 -2.65 -4.72 8.07
CA PRO A 119 -2.35 -3.87 9.21
C PRO A 119 -2.50 -2.37 8.95
N GLU A 120 -2.17 -1.92 7.73
CA GLU A 120 -2.24 -0.50 7.35
C GLU A 120 -3.67 0.02 7.24
N TRP A 121 -4.65 -0.86 7.07
CA TRP A 121 -6.05 -0.46 7.12
C TRP A 121 -6.53 -0.30 8.56
N ALA A 122 -6.30 -1.33 9.40
CA ALA A 122 -6.78 -1.36 10.78
C ALA A 122 -6.34 -0.14 11.60
N GLU A 123 -5.10 0.32 11.42
CA GLU A 123 -4.60 1.49 12.14
C GLU A 123 -5.15 2.84 11.63
N ASN A 124 -5.71 2.89 10.41
CA ASN A 124 -6.38 4.09 9.89
C ASN A 124 -7.82 4.20 10.41
N ASP A 125 -8.53 3.07 10.55
CA ASP A 125 -9.85 3.03 11.18
C ASP A 125 -9.80 3.52 12.64
N GLU A 126 -8.72 3.22 13.36
CA GLU A 126 -8.50 3.70 14.74
C GLU A 126 -8.22 5.22 14.82
N LYS A 127 -7.69 5.82 13.75
CA LYS A 127 -7.28 7.25 13.72
C LYS A 127 -8.32 8.18 13.11
N GLY A 128 -9.29 7.64 12.38
CA GLY A 128 -10.40 8.40 11.83
C GLY A 128 -11.45 7.43 11.33
N GLY A 129 -12.52 7.25 12.10
CA GLY A 129 -13.61 6.33 11.76
C GLY A 129 -14.17 6.65 10.39
N VAL A 130 -13.83 5.82 9.41
CA VAL A 130 -14.46 5.78 8.10
C VAL A 130 -15.60 4.78 8.23
N GLU A 131 -16.79 5.28 8.53
CA GLU A 131 -18.02 4.54 8.25
C GLU A 131 -18.15 4.45 6.73
N GLY A 132 -18.21 3.20 6.22
CA GLY A 132 -18.34 2.89 4.80
C GLY A 132 -19.70 3.20 4.20
#